data_AF-A0A0F6YHJ7-F1
#
_entry.id   AF-A0A0F6YHJ7-F1
#
_cell.length_a   1.000
_cell.length_b   1.000
_cell.length_c   1.000
_cell.angle_alpha   90.00
_cell.angle_beta   90.00
_cell.angle_gamma   90.00
#
_symmetry.space_group_name_H-M   'P 1'
#
loop_
_entity.id
_entity.type
_entity.pdbx_description
1 polymer ?
#
loop_
_entity_poly.entity_id
_entity_poly.type
_entity_poly.pdbx_seq_one_letter_code
_entity_poly.pdbx_strand_id
1 'polypeptide(L)'
;MLLESADRWEDAARAAERALVLDPSRIDAAIVAARAHVRLGDAARARHHVRRARRALALLPPDASIDLLPEATRATLLALLDGLERQLDVEAAR
;
A
#
# COMPACT_ATOMS: atom_id res chain seq x y z
N MET A 1 19.61 -4.42 -15.12
CA MET A 1 18.41 -5.01 -14.49
C MET A 1 17.83 -4.20 -13.32
N LEU A 2 18.59 -3.36 -12.57
CA LEU A 2 18.01 -2.52 -11.50
C LEU A 2 17.04 -1.43 -12.02
N LEU A 3 17.37 -0.78 -13.13
CA LEU A 3 16.60 0.31 -13.74
C LEU A 3 15.19 -0.13 -14.17
N GLU A 4 15.07 -1.28 -14.81
CA GLU A 4 13.77 -1.83 -15.24
C GLU A 4 12.82 -2.11 -14.07
N SER A 5 13.37 -2.50 -12.92
CA SER A 5 12.55 -2.73 -11.73
C SER A 5 12.03 -1.42 -11.15
N ALA A 6 12.85 -0.36 -11.12
CA ALA A 6 12.46 0.95 -10.63
C ALA A 6 11.35 1.55 -11.50
N ASP A 7 11.50 1.47 -12.82
CA ASP A 7 10.51 1.96 -13.79
C ASP A 7 9.13 1.31 -13.58
N ARG A 8 9.11 -0.01 -13.34
CA ARG A 8 7.87 -0.74 -13.01
C ARG A 8 7.24 -0.30 -11.69
N TRP A 9 8.04 0.06 -10.68
CA TRP A 9 7.51 0.55 -9.41
C TRP A 9 6.97 1.98 -9.54
N GLU A 10 7.60 2.82 -10.37
CA GLU A 10 7.05 4.14 -10.69
C GLU A 10 5.71 4.05 -11.41
N ASP A 11 5.60 3.16 -12.40
CA ASP A 11 4.33 2.91 -13.10
C ASP A 11 3.26 2.39 -12.16
N ALA A 12 3.62 1.48 -11.25
CA ALA A 12 2.71 0.98 -10.23
C ALA A 12 2.24 2.10 -9.29
N ALA A 13 3.14 2.98 -8.85
CA ALA A 13 2.80 4.14 -8.04
C ALA A 13 1.85 5.08 -8.80
N ARG A 14 2.16 5.43 -10.05
CA ARG A 14 1.32 6.29 -10.90
C ARG A 14 -0.08 5.70 -11.12
N ALA A 15 -0.16 4.41 -11.43
CA ALA A 15 -1.44 3.74 -11.63
C ALA A 15 -2.29 3.71 -10.36
N ALA A 16 -1.67 3.40 -9.22
CA ALA A 16 -2.33 3.37 -7.93
C ALA A 16 -2.81 4.76 -7.49
N GLU A 17 -1.98 5.80 -7.69
CA GLU A 17 -2.34 7.18 -7.39
C GLU A 17 -3.54 7.64 -8.22
N ARG A 18 -3.60 7.32 -9.52
CA ARG A 18 -4.77 7.58 -10.35
C ARG A 18 -6.02 6.84 -9.85
N ALA A 19 -5.89 5.57 -9.45
CA ALA A 19 -7.01 4.82 -8.90
C ALA A 19 -7.54 5.45 -7.59
N LEU A 20 -6.64 5.97 -6.73
CA LEU A 20 -7.00 6.67 -5.50
C LEU A 20 -7.63 8.04 -5.72
N VAL A 21 -7.35 8.70 -6.85
CA VAL A 21 -8.04 9.94 -7.26
C VAL A 21 -9.47 9.64 -7.66
N LEU A 22 -9.69 8.56 -8.44
CA LEU A 22 -11.02 8.16 -8.90
C LEU A 22 -11.88 7.61 -7.78
N ASP A 23 -11.31 6.78 -6.92
CA ASP A 23 -11.98 6.26 -5.73
C ASP A 23 -11.02 6.31 -4.53
N PRO A 24 -11.18 7.33 -3.68
CA PRO A 24 -10.42 7.51 -2.47
C PRO A 24 -10.44 6.34 -1.49
N SER A 25 -11.48 5.50 -1.51
CA SER A 25 -11.70 4.43 -0.53
C SER A 25 -10.99 3.11 -0.90
N ARG A 26 -10.40 3.04 -2.08
CA ARG A 26 -9.72 1.83 -2.60
C ARG A 26 -8.53 1.39 -1.75
N ILE A 27 -8.75 0.34 -0.97
CA ILE A 27 -7.74 -0.27 -0.09
C ILE A 27 -6.62 -0.90 -0.92
N ASP A 28 -6.97 -1.59 -2.01
CA ASP A 28 -6.03 -2.22 -2.93
C ASP A 28 -5.06 -1.19 -3.53
N ALA A 29 -5.58 -0.07 -4.04
CA ALA A 29 -4.77 0.99 -4.62
C ALA A 29 -3.87 1.63 -3.55
N ALA A 30 -4.35 1.83 -2.33
CA ALA A 30 -3.54 2.32 -1.23
C ALA A 30 -2.40 1.35 -0.88
N ILE A 31 -2.66 0.03 -0.86
CA ILE A 31 -1.63 -0.99 -0.61
C ILE A 31 -0.59 -1.03 -1.73
N VAL A 32 -1.02 -0.98 -2.99
CA VAL A 32 -0.12 -0.96 -4.15
C VAL A 32 0.77 0.28 -4.11
N ALA A 33 0.21 1.46 -3.86
CA ALA A 33 0.98 2.70 -3.73
C ALA A 33 1.99 2.62 -2.58
N ALA A 34 1.59 2.09 -1.41
CA ALA A 34 2.49 1.90 -0.28
C ALA A 34 3.69 1.01 -0.66
N ARG A 35 3.43 -0.15 -1.27
CA ARG A 35 4.48 -1.08 -1.69
C ARG A 35 5.40 -0.47 -2.75
N ALA A 36 4.84 0.21 -3.74
CA ALA A 36 5.61 0.86 -4.78
C ALA A 36 6.56 1.91 -4.19
N HIS A 37 6.06 2.76 -3.29
CA HIS A 37 6.87 3.79 -2.64
C HIS A 37 7.93 3.22 -1.68
N VAL A 38 7.68 2.09 -1.00
CA VAL A 38 8.74 1.34 -0.28
C VAL A 38 9.85 0.92 -1.25
N ARG A 39 9.49 0.38 -2.42
CA ARG A 39 10.47 -0.10 -3.41
C ARG A 39 11.24 1.02 -4.11
N LEU A 40 10.68 2.21 -4.16
CA LEU A 40 11.31 3.43 -4.65
C LEU A 40 12.12 4.17 -3.59
N GLY A 41 12.03 3.76 -2.31
CA GLY A 41 12.69 4.43 -1.19
C GLY A 41 12.00 5.74 -0.74
N ASP A 42 10.80 6.04 -1.24
CA ASP A 42 10.01 7.20 -0.76
C ASP A 42 9.23 6.81 0.49
N ALA A 43 9.92 6.81 1.63
CA ALA A 43 9.35 6.42 2.90
C ALA A 43 8.18 7.32 3.33
N ALA A 44 8.20 8.61 2.97
CA ALA A 44 7.16 9.56 3.36
C ALA A 44 5.83 9.22 2.67
N ARG A 45 5.86 8.99 1.34
CA ARG A 45 4.68 8.56 0.59
C ARG A 45 4.24 7.17 0.99
N ALA A 46 5.17 6.24 1.17
CA ALA A 46 4.85 4.89 1.62
C ALA A 46 4.04 4.91 2.93
N ARG A 47 4.52 5.64 3.96
CA ARG A 47 3.82 5.80 5.24
C ARG A 47 2.45 6.47 5.07
N HIS A 48 2.33 7.44 4.17
CA HIS A 48 1.04 8.07 3.87
C HIS A 48 0.02 7.04 3.38
N HIS A 49 0.39 6.21 2.41
CA HIS A 49 -0.51 5.22 1.83
C HIS A 49 -0.82 4.07 2.80
N VAL A 50 0.13 3.65 3.64
CA VAL A 50 -0.14 2.68 4.73
C VAL A 50 -1.21 3.21 5.68
N ARG A 51 -1.07 4.45 6.18
CA ARG A 51 -2.08 5.05 7.07
C ARG A 51 -3.45 5.13 6.41
N ARG A 52 -3.48 5.46 5.12
CA ARG A 52 -4.72 5.50 4.34
C ARG A 52 -5.38 4.13 4.26
N ALA A 53 -4.64 3.08 3.90
CA ALA A 53 -5.14 1.71 3.83
C ALA A 53 -5.67 1.24 5.20
N ARG A 54 -4.96 1.51 6.30
CA ARG A 54 -5.42 1.20 7.66
C ARG A 54 -6.73 1.89 8.00
N ARG A 55 -6.86 3.18 7.69
CA ARG A 55 -8.09 3.93 7.93
C ARG A 55 -9.26 3.36 7.15
N ALA A 56 -9.07 3.06 5.86
CA ALA A 56 -10.12 2.45 5.04
C ALA A 56 -10.53 1.07 5.59
N LEU A 57 -9.57 0.22 5.98
CA LEU A 57 -9.86 -1.06 6.64
C LEU A 57 -10.57 -0.93 7.99
N ALA A 58 -10.27 0.13 8.75
CA ALA A 58 -10.91 0.38 10.04
C ALA A 58 -12.40 0.74 9.90
N LEU A 59 -12.78 1.33 8.76
CA LEU A 59 -14.17 1.68 8.44
C LEU A 59 -14.98 0.48 7.92
N LEU A 60 -14.32 -0.59 7.49
CA LEU A 60 -15.00 -1.81 7.05
C LEU A 60 -15.35 -2.72 8.23
N PRO A 61 -16.50 -3.43 8.18
CA PRO A 61 -16.76 -4.57 9.03
C PRO A 61 -15.60 -5.59 8.98
N PRO A 62 -15.30 -6.30 10.09
CA PRO A 62 -14.22 -7.30 10.11
C PRO A 62 -14.35 -8.42 9.05
N ASP A 63 -15.59 -8.72 8.67
CA ASP A 63 -16.02 -9.76 7.72
C ASP A 63 -16.33 -9.21 6.31
N ALA A 64 -16.11 -7.91 6.07
CA ALA A 64 -16.34 -7.33 4.77
C ALA A 64 -15.42 -7.97 3.71
N SER A 65 -16.03 -8.42 2.61
CA SER A 65 -15.30 -8.83 1.42
C SER A 65 -14.63 -7.61 0.79
N ILE A 66 -13.34 -7.74 0.49
CA ILE A 66 -12.59 -6.71 -0.21
C ILE A 66 -12.53 -7.13 -1.67
N ASP A 67 -13.32 -6.46 -2.50
CA ASP A 67 -13.74 -6.86 -3.86
C ASP A 67 -12.64 -7.39 -4.80
N LEU A 68 -11.37 -7.06 -4.56
CA LEU A 68 -10.26 -7.38 -5.46
C LEU A 68 -9.17 -8.25 -4.85
N LEU A 69 -9.34 -8.65 -3.60
CA LEU A 69 -8.49 -9.65 -2.96
C LEU A 69 -9.40 -10.70 -2.32
N PRO A 70 -10.06 -11.55 -3.13
CA PRO A 70 -11.08 -12.48 -2.64
C PRO A 70 -10.57 -13.44 -1.57
N GLU A 71 -9.26 -13.67 -1.48
CA GLU A 71 -8.63 -14.48 -0.44
C GLU A 71 -8.05 -13.65 0.73
N ALA A 72 -7.98 -12.32 0.63
CA ALA A 72 -7.39 -11.50 1.67
C ALA A 72 -8.41 -11.11 2.72
N THR A 73 -8.20 -11.58 3.94
CA THR A 73 -8.95 -11.12 5.11
C THR A 73 -8.43 -9.76 5.58
N ARG A 74 -9.26 -9.01 6.32
CA ARG A 74 -8.82 -7.80 7.03
C ARG A 74 -7.55 -8.06 7.87
N ALA A 75 -7.48 -9.19 8.56
CA ALA A 75 -6.31 -9.56 9.36
C ALA A 75 -5.05 -9.75 8.50
N THR A 76 -5.16 -10.43 7.35
CA THR A 76 -4.06 -10.62 6.40
C THR A 76 -3.54 -9.29 5.87
N LEU A 77 -4.43 -8.34 5.58
CA LEU A 77 -4.05 -7.01 5.09
C LEU A 77 -3.42 -6.15 6.18
N LEU A 78 -3.90 -6.21 7.41
CA LEU A 78 -3.26 -5.52 8.53
C LEU A 78 -1.84 -6.04 8.77
N ALA A 79 -1.64 -7.37 8.74
CA ALA A 79 -0.31 -7.96 8.87
C ALA A 79 0.64 -7.54 7.74
N LEU A 80 0.13 -7.40 6.51
CA LEU A 80 0.90 -6.86 5.39
C LEU A 80 1.31 -5.41 5.65
N LEU A 81 0.39 -4.56 6.13
CA LEU A 81 0.67 -3.16 6.44
C LEU A 81 1.68 -3.02 7.60
N ASP A 82 1.57 -3.86 8.64
CA ASP A 82 2.57 -3.94 9.73
C ASP A 82 3.95 -4.34 9.20
N GLY A 83 4.01 -5.20 8.17
CA GLY A 83 5.24 -5.57 7.49
C GLY A 83 5.89 -4.39 6.76
N LEU A 84 5.10 -3.62 6.03
CA LEU A 84 5.59 -2.43 5.32
C LEU A 84 6.08 -1.34 6.27
N GLU A 85 5.35 -1.08 7.37
CA GLU A 85 5.79 -0.12 8.39
C GLU A 85 7.14 -0.52 9.00
N ARG A 86 7.32 -1.80 9.35
CA ARG A 86 8.61 -2.28 9.87
C ARG A 86 9.76 -2.08 8.88
N GLN A 87 9.54 -2.30 7.58
CA GLN A 87 10.56 -2.02 6.57
C GLN A 87 10.96 -0.54 6.56
N LEU A 88 9.97 0.34 6.64
CA LEU A 88 10.16 1.79 6.64
C LEU A 88 10.84 2.32 7.91
N ASP A 89 10.71 1.63 9.04
CA ASP A 89 11.39 1.99 10.28
C ASP A 89 12.85 1.50 10.28
N VAL A 90 13.12 0.31 9.72
CA VAL A 90 14.49 -0.20 9.56
C VAL A 90 15.30 0.68 8.61
N GLU A 91 14.69 1.16 7.52
CA GLU A 91 15.36 2.06 6.57
C GLU A 91 15.61 3.46 7.14
N ALA A 92 14.73 3.95 8.02
CA ALA A 92 14.91 5.25 8.69
C ALA A 92 15.99 5.24 9.78
N ALA A 93 16.37 4.06 10.28
CA ALA A 93 17.40 3.90 11.32
C ALA A 93 18.82 3.68 10.76
N ARG A 94 18.98 3.67 9.43
CA ARG A 94 20.27 3.58 8.73
C ARG A 94 20.79 4.95 8.36
#